data_AF-A0A356R394-F1
#
_entry.id   AF-A0A356R394-F1
#
_cell.length_a   1.000
_cell.length_b   1.000
_cell.length_c   1.000
_cell.angle_alpha   90.00
_cell.angle_beta   90.00
_cell.angle_gamma   90.00
#
_symmetry.space_group_name_H-M   'P 1'
#
loop_
_entity.id
_entity.type
_entity.pdbx_description
1 polymer ?
#
loop_
_entity_poly.entity_id
_entity_poly.type
_entity_poly.pdbx_seq_one_letter_code
_entity_poly.pdbx_strand_id
1 'polypeptide(L)'
;MQRYKILHRTYYNFSGAVTLGPHHLRLRPREDYDLHIESLDLKITPPATLLWHRDVEGNSVATATFDVPVNQLIIESEVIIQQFNEAPLDFLVADYAVAYPFTYQPDDRIMLLPYMAFPEPKTKDRLTEWIATFWQPEEPIQTYTLLQRLGTHINQTLSYRVREEPGVQTVGQTLEYGTGSCRDFALLFMEAARCLGLASRFVSGYLHAPPSATDYG
;
A
#
# COMPACT_ATOMS: atom_id res chain seq x y z
N MET A 1 15.92 -17.67 -6.04
CA MET A 1 16.31 -16.25 -5.86
C MET A 1 16.14 -15.52 -7.18
N GLN A 2 15.35 -14.45 -7.17
CA GLN A 2 15.18 -13.54 -8.30
C GLN A 2 15.90 -12.22 -8.02
N ARG A 3 16.46 -11.59 -9.05
CA ARG A 3 17.16 -10.31 -8.94
C ARG A 3 16.44 -9.26 -9.78
N TYR A 4 16.04 -8.17 -9.15
CA TYR A 4 15.28 -7.10 -9.79
C TYR A 4 16.06 -5.79 -9.76
N LYS A 5 15.94 -5.03 -10.85
CA LYS A 5 16.40 -3.64 -10.93
C LYS A 5 15.17 -2.74 -10.95
N ILE A 6 15.08 -1.87 -9.96
CA ILE A 6 14.02 -0.88 -9.80
C ILE A 6 14.60 0.47 -10.21
N LEU A 7 13.95 1.12 -11.16
CA LEU A 7 14.26 2.49 -11.58
C LEU A 7 13.06 3.37 -11.25
N HIS A 8 13.26 4.32 -10.35
CA HIS A 8 12.27 5.33 -10.00
C HIS A 8 12.78 6.70 -10.43
N ARG A 9 11.97 7.44 -11.18
CA ARG A 9 12.29 8.80 -11.60
C ARG A 9 11.10 9.72 -11.39
N THR A 10 11.33 10.84 -10.72
CA THR A 10 10.32 11.88 -10.54
C THR A 10 10.90 13.21 -10.95
N TYR A 11 10.19 13.91 -11.83
CA TYR A 11 10.58 15.22 -12.35
C TYR A 11 9.50 16.23 -12.01
N TYR A 12 9.87 17.26 -11.27
CA TYR A 12 9.06 18.45 -11.05
C TYR A 12 9.66 19.59 -11.87
N ASN A 13 8.86 20.14 -12.78
CA ASN A 13 9.21 21.32 -13.55
C ASN A 13 8.31 22.47 -13.08
N PHE A 14 8.90 23.49 -12.49
CA PHE A 14 8.16 24.64 -11.96
C PHE A 14 8.12 25.75 -13.00
N SER A 15 7.02 26.50 -13.05
CA SER A 15 6.87 27.66 -13.94
C SER A 15 7.71 28.87 -13.50
N GLY A 16 8.30 28.82 -12.31
CA GLY A 16 9.19 29.83 -11.75
C GLY A 16 9.98 29.30 -10.55
N ALA A 17 10.83 30.14 -9.96
CA ALA A 17 11.70 29.74 -8.87
C ALA A 17 10.89 29.46 -7.60
N VAL A 18 11.09 28.28 -7.02
CA VAL A 18 10.45 27.86 -5.77
C VAL A 18 11.50 27.47 -4.73
N THR A 19 11.20 27.74 -3.47
CA THR A 19 11.95 27.18 -2.33
C THR A 19 11.34 25.84 -1.96
N LEU A 20 12.16 24.79 -1.97
CA LEU A 20 11.72 23.45 -1.61
C LEU A 20 11.72 23.28 -0.10
N GLY A 21 10.61 22.82 0.47
CA GLY A 21 10.58 22.34 1.85
C GLY A 21 11.25 20.96 1.99
N PRO A 22 11.33 20.40 3.21
CA PRO A 22 11.79 19.04 3.42
C PRO A 22 10.93 18.03 2.64
N HIS A 23 11.57 17.11 1.93
CA HIS A 23 10.90 16.02 1.22
C HIS A 23 11.18 14.69 1.92
N HIS A 24 10.13 13.91 2.18
CA HIS A 24 10.25 12.57 2.76
C HIS A 24 10.15 11.50 1.66
N LEU A 25 11.28 10.88 1.35
CA LEU A 25 11.41 9.90 0.28
C LEU A 25 11.37 8.49 0.86
N ARG A 26 10.43 7.67 0.36
CA ARG A 26 10.28 6.24 0.69
C ARG A 26 10.65 5.38 -0.53
N LEU A 27 11.85 5.62 -1.06
CA LEU A 27 12.33 5.02 -2.32
C LEU A 27 13.28 3.83 -2.10
N ARG A 28 13.55 3.49 -0.85
CA ARG A 28 14.33 2.32 -0.45
C ARG A 28 13.37 1.25 0.07
N PRO A 29 13.23 0.09 -0.61
CA PRO A 29 12.44 -1.02 -0.10
C PRO A 29 12.86 -1.42 1.32
N ARG A 30 11.92 -1.99 2.07
CA ARG A 30 12.24 -2.59 3.37
C ARG A 30 12.96 -3.92 3.13
N GLU A 31 14.12 -4.09 3.76
CA GLU A 31 14.83 -5.36 3.78
C GLU A 31 14.26 -6.28 4.86
N ASP A 32 14.23 -7.57 4.55
CA ASP A 32 13.87 -8.63 5.48
C ASP A 32 14.61 -9.92 5.07
N TYR A 33 14.38 -11.02 5.77
CA TYR A 33 15.06 -12.30 5.48
C TYR A 33 14.82 -12.82 4.06
N ASP A 34 13.75 -12.37 3.39
CA ASP A 34 13.35 -12.78 2.05
C ASP A 34 13.58 -11.71 0.97
N LEU A 35 14.05 -10.51 1.34
CA LEU A 35 14.36 -9.41 0.43
C LEU A 35 15.60 -8.65 0.91
N HIS A 36 16.66 -8.70 0.11
CA HIS A 36 17.91 -7.97 0.39
C HIS A 36 18.15 -6.87 -0.65
N ILE A 37 18.71 -5.74 -0.23
CA ILE A 37 19.16 -4.70 -1.15
C ILE A 37 20.63 -4.95 -1.47
N GLU A 38 20.90 -5.25 -2.74
CA GLU A 38 22.25 -5.39 -3.27
C GLU A 38 22.91 -4.02 -3.45
N SER A 39 22.17 -3.05 -3.99
CA SER A 39 22.64 -1.67 -4.13
C SER A 39 21.49 -0.67 -4.19
N LEU A 40 21.78 0.58 -3.81
CA LEU A 40 20.90 1.74 -3.91
C LEU A 40 21.74 2.96 -4.32
N ASP A 41 21.37 3.58 -5.43
CA ASP A 41 21.89 4.87 -5.89
C ASP A 41 20.74 5.88 -5.93
N LEU A 42 20.81 6.92 -5.10
CA LEU A 42 19.81 7.99 -5.04
C LEU A 42 20.46 9.31 -5.46
N LYS A 43 20.05 9.82 -6.62
CA LYS A 43 20.52 11.09 -7.17
C LYS A 43 19.39 12.12 -7.14
N ILE A 44 19.70 13.29 -6.61
CA ILE A 44 18.74 14.40 -6.50
C ILE A 44 19.39 15.64 -7.10
N THR A 45 18.65 16.33 -7.97
CA THR A 45 19.05 17.60 -8.58
C THR A 45 17.97 18.64 -8.32
N PRO A 46 18.25 19.78 -7.65
CA PRO A 46 19.55 20.18 -7.09
C PRO A 46 20.05 19.22 -5.99
N PRO A 47 21.34 19.20 -5.68
CA PRO A 47 21.87 18.41 -4.58
C PRO A 47 21.12 18.71 -3.27
N ALA A 48 20.72 17.64 -2.57
CA ALA A 48 20.05 17.73 -1.29
C ALA A 48 20.95 17.22 -0.16
N THR A 49 20.77 17.74 1.05
CA THR A 49 21.29 17.08 2.25
C THR A 49 20.31 15.99 2.66
N LEU A 50 20.79 14.76 2.82
CA LEU A 50 19.97 13.60 3.17
C LEU A 50 20.19 13.15 4.62
N LEU A 51 19.09 13.00 5.35
CA LEU A 51 19.05 12.33 6.64
C LEU A 51 18.16 11.09 6.55
N TRP A 52 18.75 9.92 6.81
CA TRP A 52 18.02 8.66 6.82
C TRP A 52 17.58 8.28 8.23
N HIS A 53 16.34 7.80 8.35
CA HIS A 53 15.82 7.23 9.58
C HIS A 53 14.82 6.11 9.27
N ARG A 54 14.41 5.38 10.31
CA ARG A 54 13.29 4.44 10.25
C ARG A 54 12.07 5.05 10.92
N ASP A 55 10.92 4.96 10.27
CA ASP A 55 9.65 5.34 10.90
C ASP A 55 9.11 4.21 11.79
N VAL A 56 7.96 4.46 12.44
CA VAL A 56 7.32 3.51 13.37
C VAL A 56 6.89 2.19 12.73
N GLU A 57 6.70 2.17 11.41
CA GLU A 57 6.36 0.97 10.63
C GLU A 57 7.62 0.23 10.14
N GLY A 58 8.81 0.76 10.46
CA GLY A 58 10.11 0.26 10.04
C GLY A 58 10.47 0.61 8.59
N ASN A 59 9.78 1.56 7.96
CA ASN A 59 10.12 2.00 6.61
C ASN A 59 11.42 2.81 6.64
N SER A 60 12.25 2.67 5.59
CA SER A 60 13.43 3.52 5.42
C SER A 60 13.03 4.84 4.77
N VAL A 61 13.15 5.94 5.51
CA VAL A 61 12.75 7.28 5.06
C VAL A 61 13.99 8.16 4.94
N ALA A 62 14.23 8.71 3.75
CA ALA A 62 15.20 9.78 3.56
C ALA A 62 14.49 11.13 3.62
N THR A 63 14.94 12.01 4.52
CA THR A 63 14.53 13.41 4.53
C THR A 63 15.55 14.20 3.72
N ALA A 64 15.13 14.74 2.58
CA ALA A 64 15.92 15.60 1.71
C ALA A 64 15.61 17.08 2.00
N THR A 65 16.65 17.86 2.30
CA THR A 65 16.55 19.31 2.52
C THR A 65 17.38 20.09 1.51
N PHE A 66 16.92 21.29 1.18
CA PHE A 66 17.44 22.12 0.09
C PHE A 66 17.59 23.56 0.56
N ASP A 67 18.66 24.23 0.14
CA ASP A 67 19.00 25.59 0.60
C ASP A 67 18.88 26.66 -0.50
N VAL A 68 18.62 26.25 -1.74
CA VAL A 68 18.64 27.14 -2.91
C VAL A 68 17.30 27.06 -3.67
N PRO A 69 16.71 28.19 -4.07
CA PRO A 69 15.55 28.21 -4.95
C PRO A 69 15.84 27.55 -6.30
N VAL A 70 14.88 26.81 -6.84
CA VAL A 70 15.04 26.08 -8.10
C VAL A 70 13.82 26.19 -9.00
N ASN A 71 14.04 26.00 -10.29
CA ASN A 71 12.98 25.84 -11.29
C ASN A 71 12.69 24.37 -11.61
N GLN A 72 13.50 23.44 -11.08
CA GLN A 72 13.36 22.01 -11.33
C GLN A 72 13.82 21.21 -10.11
N LEU A 73 13.11 20.12 -9.82
CA LEU A 73 13.54 19.07 -8.90
C LEU A 73 13.49 17.72 -9.62
N ILE A 74 14.60 17.01 -9.64
CA ILE A 74 14.75 15.68 -10.21
C ILE A 74 15.15 14.73 -9.08
N ILE A 75 14.43 13.63 -8.93
CA ILE A 75 14.74 12.55 -8.00
C ILE A 75 14.84 11.25 -8.81
N GLU A 76 16.03 10.66 -8.83
CA GLU A 76 16.29 9.38 -9.50
C GLU A 76 16.81 8.37 -8.47
N SER A 77 16.13 7.24 -8.35
CA SER A 77 16.55 6.12 -7.52
C SER A 77 16.76 4.89 -8.39
N GLU A 78 17.93 4.28 -8.31
CA GLU A 78 18.22 2.96 -8.85
C GLU A 78 18.46 2.00 -7.69
N VAL A 79 17.64 0.96 -7.60
CA VAL A 79 17.77 -0.07 -6.56
C VAL A 79 17.92 -1.43 -7.22
N ILE A 80 18.91 -2.20 -6.79
CA ILE A 80 19.03 -3.61 -7.13
C ILE A 80 18.67 -4.42 -5.89
N ILE A 81 17.67 -5.28 -6.03
CA ILE A 81 17.20 -6.15 -4.94
C ILE A 81 17.34 -7.62 -5.31
N GLN A 82 17.49 -8.45 -4.29
CA GLN A 82 17.45 -9.90 -4.36
C GLN A 82 16.25 -10.39 -3.56
N GLN A 83 15.30 -11.04 -4.24
CA GLN A 83 14.11 -11.63 -3.65
C GLN A 83 14.26 -13.14 -3.55
N PHE A 84 14.09 -13.67 -2.34
CA PHE A 84 14.23 -15.09 -2.04
C PHE A 84 12.88 -15.80 -1.91
N ASN A 85 11.81 -15.06 -1.60
CA ASN A 85 10.46 -15.61 -1.61
C ASN A 85 9.95 -15.80 -3.04
N GLU A 86 9.96 -17.05 -3.50
CA GLU A 86 9.46 -17.47 -4.83
C GLU A 86 7.99 -17.92 -4.81
N ALA A 87 7.41 -18.16 -3.63
CA ALA A 87 6.06 -18.65 -3.44
C ALA A 87 5.29 -17.75 -2.45
N PRO A 88 4.91 -16.52 -2.85
CA PRO A 88 4.33 -15.53 -1.93
C PRO A 88 2.97 -15.93 -1.34
N LEU A 89 2.32 -16.95 -1.89
CA LEU A 89 1.06 -17.52 -1.37
C LEU A 89 1.27 -18.77 -0.51
N ASP A 90 2.52 -19.22 -0.35
CA ASP A 90 2.89 -20.29 0.57
C ASP A 90 3.26 -19.68 1.92
N PHE A 91 2.22 -19.39 2.72
CA PHE A 91 2.36 -18.81 4.05
C PHE A 91 1.48 -19.54 5.06
N LEU A 92 1.86 -19.44 6.32
CA LEU A 92 1.11 -20.02 7.43
C LEU A 92 0.12 -19.00 8.00
N VAL A 93 -1.12 -19.44 8.19
CA VAL A 93 -2.12 -18.74 9.00
C VAL A 93 -2.10 -19.36 10.39
N ALA A 94 -2.10 -18.55 11.44
CA ALA A 94 -2.16 -19.06 12.81
C ALA A 94 -3.41 -19.93 13.01
N ASP A 95 -3.28 -21.07 13.70
CA ASP A 95 -4.35 -22.07 13.85
C ASP A 95 -5.68 -21.48 14.31
N TYR A 96 -5.63 -20.54 15.27
CA TYR A 96 -6.82 -19.88 15.81
C TYR A 96 -7.56 -18.98 14.81
N ALA A 97 -6.88 -18.57 13.73
CA ALA A 97 -7.35 -17.64 12.72
C ALA A 97 -7.63 -18.32 11.36
N VAL A 98 -7.51 -19.65 11.25
CA VAL A 98 -7.74 -20.37 9.99
C VAL A 98 -9.21 -20.24 9.56
N ALA A 99 -10.15 -20.44 10.48
CA ALA A 99 -11.58 -20.30 10.24
C ALA A 99 -12.09 -18.94 10.73
N TYR A 100 -12.90 -18.28 9.91
CA TYR A 100 -13.56 -17.02 10.25
C TYR A 100 -15.04 -17.28 10.66
N PRO A 101 -15.57 -16.58 11.68
CA PRO A 101 -14.91 -15.55 12.49
C PRO A 101 -13.99 -16.13 13.58
N PHE A 102 -12.97 -15.36 13.96
CA PHE A 102 -12.08 -15.66 15.07
C PHE A 102 -11.86 -14.42 15.95
N THR A 103 -11.16 -14.57 17.07
CA THR A 103 -10.71 -13.47 17.92
C THR A 103 -9.19 -13.50 18.04
N TYR A 104 -8.54 -12.35 17.86
CA TYR A 104 -7.11 -12.20 18.11
C TYR A 104 -6.75 -12.56 19.55
N GLN A 105 -5.55 -13.12 19.75
CA GLN A 105 -5.03 -13.32 21.10
C GLN A 105 -4.96 -11.98 21.85
N PRO A 106 -5.14 -11.97 23.19
CA PRO A 106 -5.18 -10.72 23.96
C PRO A 106 -3.96 -9.81 23.73
N ASP A 107 -2.77 -10.38 23.67
CA ASP A 107 -1.52 -9.63 23.48
C ASP A 107 -1.41 -9.07 22.05
N ASP A 108 -1.72 -9.89 21.03
CA ASP A 108 -1.77 -9.44 19.62
C ASP A 108 -2.77 -8.31 19.45
N ARG A 109 -3.94 -8.43 20.07
CA ARG A 109 -5.01 -7.44 19.95
C ARG A 109 -4.54 -6.05 20.38
N ILE A 110 -3.79 -5.94 21.48
CA ILE A 110 -3.25 -4.66 21.97
C ILE A 110 -2.38 -4.00 20.90
N MET A 111 -1.47 -4.77 20.29
CA MET A 111 -0.56 -4.27 19.26
C MET A 111 -1.29 -3.95 17.94
N LEU A 112 -2.39 -4.66 17.66
CA LEU A 112 -3.17 -4.53 16.43
C LEU A 112 -4.24 -3.44 16.48
N LEU A 113 -4.59 -2.91 17.66
CA LEU A 113 -5.65 -1.90 17.83
C LEU A 113 -5.61 -0.76 16.80
N PRO A 114 -4.46 -0.13 16.50
CA PRO A 114 -4.39 0.96 15.52
C PRO A 114 -4.80 0.54 14.10
N TYR A 115 -4.64 -0.73 13.75
CA TYR A 115 -4.94 -1.30 12.44
C TYR A 115 -6.36 -1.87 12.35
N MET A 116 -7.09 -1.87 13.46
CA MET A 116 -8.47 -2.36 13.59
C MET A 116 -9.47 -1.21 13.79
N ALA A 117 -9.05 0.04 13.59
CA ALA A 117 -9.91 1.20 13.76
C ALA A 117 -11.19 1.03 12.93
N PHE A 118 -12.35 1.18 13.56
CA PHE A 118 -13.62 1.06 12.86
C PHE A 118 -13.79 2.22 11.88
N PRO A 119 -14.32 1.95 10.66
CA PRO A 119 -14.76 3.01 9.78
C PRO A 119 -15.82 3.88 10.46
N GLU A 120 -15.97 5.12 9.98
CA GLU A 120 -17.08 5.99 10.41
C GLU A 120 -18.43 5.27 10.25
N PRO A 121 -19.43 5.48 11.13
CA PRO A 121 -20.67 4.71 11.14
C PRO A 121 -21.36 4.58 9.77
N LYS A 122 -21.46 5.68 9.01
CA LYS A 122 -22.04 5.68 7.66
C LYS A 122 -21.26 4.80 6.68
N THR A 123 -19.94 4.82 6.77
CA THR A 123 -19.07 3.98 5.96
C THR A 123 -19.21 2.51 6.35
N LYS A 124 -19.32 2.23 7.66
CA LYS A 124 -19.53 0.88 8.17
C LYS A 124 -20.83 0.27 7.68
N ASP A 125 -21.94 1.00 7.72
CA ASP A 125 -23.24 0.50 7.25
C ASP A 125 -23.17 0.14 5.76
N ARG A 126 -22.64 1.06 4.94
CA ARG A 126 -22.46 0.86 3.50
C ARG A 126 -21.53 -0.31 3.16
N LEU A 127 -20.45 -0.48 3.92
CA LEU A 127 -19.54 -1.63 3.78
C LEU A 127 -20.22 -2.93 4.19
N THR A 128 -21.04 -2.93 5.24
CA THR A 128 -21.76 -4.12 5.70
C THR A 128 -22.72 -4.61 4.62
N GLU A 129 -23.49 -3.69 4.01
CA GLU A 129 -24.37 -3.98 2.88
C GLU A 129 -23.59 -4.50 1.66
N TRP A 130 -22.46 -3.87 1.34
CA TRP A 130 -21.62 -4.27 0.22
C TRP A 130 -20.96 -5.64 0.43
N ILE A 131 -20.46 -5.93 1.63
CA ILE A 131 -19.87 -7.24 2.00
C ILE A 131 -20.92 -8.36 1.88
N ALA A 132 -22.16 -8.08 2.30
CA ALA A 132 -23.27 -9.03 2.19
C ALA A 132 -23.57 -9.47 0.75
N THR A 133 -23.05 -8.78 -0.27
CA THR A 133 -23.22 -9.20 -1.68
C THR A 133 -22.36 -10.40 -2.06
N PHE A 134 -21.29 -10.72 -1.31
CA PHE A 134 -20.36 -11.80 -1.65
C PHE A 134 -20.02 -12.76 -0.49
N TRP A 135 -20.44 -12.46 0.73
CA TRP A 135 -20.29 -13.34 1.88
C TRP A 135 -21.41 -13.10 2.92
N GLN A 136 -21.92 -14.17 3.52
CA GLN A 136 -22.96 -14.10 4.56
C GLN A 136 -22.39 -14.52 5.92
N PRO A 137 -22.79 -13.89 7.05
CA PRO A 137 -22.30 -14.24 8.39
C PRO A 137 -22.44 -15.71 8.78
N GLU A 138 -23.46 -16.40 8.27
CA GLU A 138 -23.74 -17.80 8.53
C GLU A 138 -22.88 -18.76 7.69
N GLU A 139 -22.15 -18.27 6.69
CA GLU A 139 -21.29 -19.07 5.82
C GLU A 139 -19.92 -19.32 6.48
N PRO A 140 -19.60 -20.57 6.87
CA PRO A 140 -18.27 -20.90 7.37
C PRO A 140 -17.25 -20.74 6.25
N ILE A 141 -16.16 -20.02 6.53
CA ILE A 141 -15.14 -19.73 5.53
C ILE A 141 -13.75 -19.67 6.17
N GLN A 142 -12.72 -20.05 5.42
CA GLN A 142 -11.35 -19.80 5.84
C GLN A 142 -11.04 -18.30 5.73
N THR A 143 -10.32 -17.73 6.70
CA THR A 143 -10.00 -16.29 6.73
C THR A 143 -9.30 -15.82 5.45
N TYR A 144 -8.32 -16.58 4.95
CA TYR A 144 -7.65 -16.26 3.70
C TYR A 144 -8.62 -16.28 2.51
N THR A 145 -9.52 -17.27 2.45
CA THR A 145 -10.52 -17.35 1.36
C THR A 145 -11.47 -16.16 1.39
N LEU A 146 -11.85 -15.67 2.57
CA LEU A 146 -12.66 -14.46 2.70
C LEU A 146 -11.95 -13.21 2.16
N LEU A 147 -10.68 -13.02 2.53
CA LEU A 147 -9.84 -11.93 2.01
C LEU A 147 -9.61 -12.03 0.50
N GLN A 148 -9.41 -13.25 -0.01
CA GLN A 148 -9.32 -13.50 -1.44
C GLN A 148 -10.61 -13.14 -2.15
N ARG A 149 -11.78 -13.55 -1.62
CA ARG A 149 -13.10 -13.19 -2.17
C ARG A 149 -13.30 -11.68 -2.19
N LEU A 150 -12.92 -10.98 -1.13
CA LEU A 150 -12.96 -9.52 -1.08
C LEU A 150 -12.13 -8.89 -2.22
N GLY A 151 -10.89 -9.33 -2.39
CA GLY A 151 -10.02 -8.84 -3.47
C GLY A 151 -10.56 -9.16 -4.86
N THR A 152 -11.05 -10.38 -5.07
CA THR A 152 -11.70 -10.80 -6.32
C THR A 152 -12.96 -10.00 -6.61
N HIS A 153 -13.79 -9.72 -5.61
CA HIS A 153 -15.00 -8.95 -5.76
C HIS A 153 -14.70 -7.50 -6.16
N ILE A 154 -13.70 -6.86 -5.55
CA ILE A 154 -13.20 -5.53 -5.96
C ILE A 154 -12.78 -5.56 -7.43
N ASN A 155 -11.99 -6.56 -7.83
CA ASN A 155 -11.50 -6.69 -9.20
C ASN A 155 -12.61 -6.92 -10.23
N GLN A 156 -13.66 -7.66 -9.88
CA GLN A 156 -14.74 -8.01 -10.80
C GLN A 156 -15.83 -6.92 -10.91
N THR A 157 -16.01 -6.12 -9.86
CA THR A 157 -17.12 -5.15 -9.79
C THR A 157 -16.68 -3.71 -10.02
N LEU A 158 -15.41 -3.38 -9.83
CA LEU A 158 -14.88 -2.02 -9.98
C LEU A 158 -13.91 -1.94 -11.16
N SER A 159 -13.93 -0.82 -11.88
CA SER A 159 -13.04 -0.57 -13.01
C SER A 159 -11.84 0.28 -12.61
N TYR A 160 -10.63 -0.17 -12.96
CA TYR A 160 -9.41 0.57 -12.67
C TYR A 160 -9.35 1.88 -13.48
N ARG A 161 -8.96 2.97 -12.83
CA ARG A 161 -8.72 4.27 -13.46
C ARG A 161 -7.51 4.97 -12.83
N VAL A 162 -6.56 5.37 -13.67
CA VAL A 162 -5.44 6.23 -13.26
C VAL A 162 -5.97 7.58 -12.81
N ARG A 163 -5.42 8.11 -11.72
CA ARG A 163 -5.85 9.36 -11.10
C ARG A 163 -4.66 10.20 -10.70
N GLU A 164 -4.67 11.45 -11.15
CA GLU A 164 -3.64 12.45 -10.85
C GLU A 164 -3.95 13.23 -9.57
N GLU A 165 -5.21 13.22 -9.09
CA GLU A 165 -5.57 14.03 -7.91
C GLU A 165 -4.82 13.53 -6.66
N PRO A 166 -4.43 14.41 -5.75
CA PRO A 166 -3.81 13.99 -4.49
C PRO A 166 -4.81 13.25 -3.60
N GLY A 167 -4.29 12.37 -2.73
CA GLY A 167 -5.08 11.64 -1.74
C GLY A 167 -5.79 10.41 -2.28
N VAL A 168 -6.62 9.80 -1.44
CA VAL A 168 -7.41 8.60 -1.76
C VAL A 168 -8.88 8.98 -1.84
N GLN A 169 -9.61 8.38 -2.78
CA GLN A 169 -11.08 8.41 -2.73
C GLN A 169 -11.54 7.79 -1.42
N THR A 170 -12.61 8.33 -0.84
CA THR A 170 -13.27 7.65 0.27
C THR A 170 -13.89 6.33 -0.21
N VAL A 171 -14.15 5.42 0.73
CA VAL A 171 -14.90 4.18 0.45
C VAL A 171 -16.23 4.48 -0.25
N GLY A 172 -16.95 5.51 0.22
CA GLY A 172 -18.22 5.91 -0.37
C GLY A 172 -18.08 6.36 -1.82
N GLN A 173 -17.05 7.17 -2.12
CA GLN A 173 -16.75 7.60 -3.50
C GLN A 173 -16.39 6.41 -4.38
N THR A 174 -15.49 5.54 -3.92
CA THR A 174 -15.03 4.36 -4.69
C THR A 174 -16.20 3.45 -5.07
N LEU A 175 -17.10 3.16 -4.12
CA LEU A 175 -18.29 2.35 -4.34
C LEU A 175 -19.35 3.06 -5.20
N GLU A 176 -19.46 4.39 -5.11
CA GLU A 176 -20.44 5.17 -5.89
C GLU A 176 -20.01 5.31 -7.36
N TYR A 177 -18.74 5.61 -7.58
CA TYR A 177 -18.19 5.79 -8.92
C TYR A 177 -17.98 4.47 -9.64
N GLY A 178 -17.86 3.36 -8.91
CA GLY A 178 -17.51 2.05 -9.50
C GLY A 178 -16.10 2.04 -10.10
N THR A 179 -15.27 3.03 -9.79
CA THR A 179 -13.94 3.21 -10.37
C THR A 179 -12.93 3.72 -9.34
N GLY A 180 -11.65 3.41 -9.53
CA GLY A 180 -10.59 3.87 -8.63
C GLY A 180 -9.20 3.48 -9.11
N SER A 181 -8.20 4.14 -8.53
CA SER A 181 -6.78 3.78 -8.69
C SER A 181 -6.37 2.71 -7.66
N CYS A 182 -5.14 2.19 -7.77
CA CYS A 182 -4.63 1.15 -6.87
C CYS A 182 -4.76 1.50 -5.38
N ARG A 183 -4.50 2.76 -5.01
CA ARG A 183 -4.66 3.26 -3.64
C ARG A 183 -6.11 3.39 -3.19
N ASP A 184 -7.05 3.63 -4.10
CA ASP A 184 -8.47 3.74 -3.76
C ASP A 184 -9.02 2.35 -3.42
N PHE A 185 -8.65 1.35 -4.23
CA PHE A 185 -9.00 -0.05 -3.99
C PHE A 185 -8.32 -0.62 -2.74
N ALA A 186 -7.08 -0.25 -2.46
CA ALA A 186 -6.41 -0.64 -1.22
C ALA A 186 -7.13 -0.09 0.02
N LEU A 187 -7.59 1.18 -0.01
CA LEU A 187 -8.39 1.74 1.09
C LEU A 187 -9.71 0.98 1.25
N LEU A 188 -10.44 0.74 0.16
CA LEU A 188 -11.70 -0.02 0.21
C LEU A 188 -11.50 -1.41 0.82
N PHE A 189 -10.47 -2.14 0.38
CA PHE A 189 -10.13 -3.45 0.93
C PHE A 189 -9.84 -3.36 2.44
N MET A 190 -9.01 -2.41 2.85
CA MET A 190 -8.62 -2.26 4.26
C MET A 190 -9.81 -1.93 5.16
N GLU A 191 -10.68 -1.02 4.76
CA GLU A 191 -11.87 -0.63 5.52
C GLU A 191 -12.89 -1.78 5.58
N ALA A 192 -13.06 -2.53 4.49
CA ALA A 192 -13.88 -3.74 4.49
C ALA A 192 -13.31 -4.82 5.43
N ALA A 193 -11.98 -5.03 5.43
CA ALA A 193 -11.32 -5.93 6.36
C ALA A 193 -11.51 -5.48 7.82
N ARG A 194 -11.43 -4.18 8.11
CA ARG A 194 -11.69 -3.62 9.44
C ARG A 194 -13.15 -3.80 9.88
N CYS A 195 -14.10 -3.66 8.95
CA CYS A 195 -15.51 -3.99 9.19
C CYS A 195 -15.70 -5.46 9.60
N LEU A 196 -14.90 -6.37 9.04
CA LEU A 196 -14.84 -7.79 9.38
C LEU A 196 -14.02 -8.06 10.67
N GLY A 197 -13.55 -7.03 11.36
CA GLY A 197 -12.73 -7.18 12.57
C GLY A 197 -11.30 -7.68 12.30
N LEU A 198 -10.80 -7.58 11.07
CA LEU A 198 -9.45 -7.95 10.68
C LEU A 198 -8.55 -6.71 10.66
N ALA A 199 -7.39 -6.82 11.31
CA ALA A 199 -6.38 -5.77 11.30
C ALA A 199 -5.82 -5.59 9.88
N SER A 200 -5.73 -4.35 9.40
CA SER A 200 -5.25 -4.03 8.06
C SER A 200 -4.43 -2.73 8.03
N ARG A 201 -3.43 -2.69 7.15
CA ARG A 201 -2.54 -1.52 6.95
C ARG A 201 -2.23 -1.30 5.48
N PHE A 202 -1.88 -0.06 5.16
CA PHE A 202 -1.45 0.32 3.81
C PHE A 202 -0.02 -0.17 3.56
N VAL A 203 0.20 -0.72 2.37
CA VAL A 203 1.54 -1.08 1.88
C VAL A 203 1.72 -0.47 0.50
N SER A 204 2.84 0.19 0.28
CA SER A 204 3.28 0.67 -1.02
C SER A 204 4.56 -0.05 -1.43
N GLY A 205 4.78 -0.17 -2.74
CA GLY A 205 5.95 -0.85 -3.29
C GLY A 205 6.00 -0.73 -4.81
N TYR A 206 6.92 -1.47 -5.39
CA TYR A 206 7.10 -1.58 -6.84
C TYR A 206 6.49 -2.89 -7.33
N LEU A 207 5.78 -2.84 -8.45
CA LEU A 207 5.15 -4.01 -9.05
C LEU A 207 5.90 -4.40 -10.33
N HIS A 208 6.39 -5.64 -10.38
CA HIS A 208 6.82 -6.27 -11.62
C HIS A 208 5.68 -7.14 -12.15
N ALA A 209 5.06 -6.73 -13.25
CA ALA A 209 3.99 -7.45 -13.91
C ALA A 209 4.25 -7.57 -15.41
N PRO A 210 3.72 -8.61 -16.09
CA PRO A 210 3.71 -8.67 -17.54
C PRO A 210 3.03 -7.44 -18.15
N PRO A 211 3.36 -7.05 -19.40
CA PRO A 211 2.66 -5.99 -20.10
C PRO A 211 1.15 -6.24 -20.10
N SER A 212 0.40 -5.21 -19.74
CA SER A 212 -1.06 -5.23 -19.61
C SER A 212 -1.66 -4.07 -20.40
N ALA A 213 -2.88 -4.24 -20.90
CA ALA A 213 -3.62 -3.13 -21.54
C ALA A 213 -4.01 -2.04 -20.52
N THR A 214 -4.08 -2.41 -19.24
CA THR A 214 -4.27 -1.49 -18.13
C THR A 214 -2.92 -0.88 -17.77
N ASP A 215 -2.83 0.44 -17.86
CA ASP A 215 -1.75 1.20 -17.30
C ASP A 215 -1.93 1.27 -15.78
N TYR A 216 -1.06 0.60 -15.03
CA TYR A 216 -1.11 0.58 -13.57
C TYR A 216 -0.35 1.76 -12.92
N GLY A 217 0.21 2.66 -13.75
CA GLY A 217 1.10 3.74 -13.33
C GLY A 217 2.56 3.47 -13.68
#